data_AF-A0A2G0Q6I2-F1
#
_entry.id   AF-A0A2G0Q6I2-F1
#
_cell.length_a   1.000
_cell.length_b   1.000
_cell.length_c   1.000
_cell.angle_alpha   90.00
_cell.angle_beta   90.00
_cell.angle_gamma   90.00
#
_symmetry.space_group_name_H-M   'P 1'
#
loop_
_entity.id
_entity.type
_entity.pdbx_description
1 polymer ?
#
loop_
_entity_poly.entity_id
_entity_poly.type
_entity_poly.pdbx_seq_one_letter_code
_entity_poly.pdbx_strand_id
1 'polypeptide(L)'
;MLSNVKKDIKNILITGATGVVGGRILLEILTTTDADVYCLIRAENNQQALARLANFLFAYDQAKQSQNMIHRIIPILGDTTQKILG
;
A
#
# COMPACT_ATOMS: atom_id res chain seq x y z
N MET A 1 33.06 -4.69 -12.87
CA MET A 1 31.83 -5.35 -12.41
C MET A 1 31.04 -4.34 -11.60
N LEU A 2 29.92 -3.84 -12.12
CA LEU A 2 29.05 -2.98 -11.34
C LEU A 2 28.36 -3.86 -10.29
N SER A 3 28.78 -3.75 -9.04
CA SER A 3 28.10 -4.37 -7.91
C SER A 3 26.69 -3.81 -7.87
N ASN A 4 25.71 -4.61 -8.28
CA ASN A 4 24.29 -4.30 -8.14
C ASN A 4 23.96 -4.39 -6.64
N VAL A 5 24.30 -3.34 -5.89
CA VAL A 5 23.98 -3.23 -4.47
C VAL A 5 22.46 -3.18 -4.38
N LYS A 6 21.87 -4.32 -4.01
CA LYS A 6 20.43 -4.45 -3.79
C LYS A 6 20.09 -3.49 -2.65
N LYS A 7 19.51 -2.34 -3.00
CA LYS A 7 19.15 -1.30 -2.03
C LYS A 7 18.06 -1.87 -1.13
N ASP A 8 18.29 -1.84 0.18
CA ASP A 8 17.30 -2.27 1.16
C ASP A 8 16.16 -1.24 1.23
N ILE A 9 15.02 -1.57 0.62
CA ILE A 9 13.85 -0.69 0.57
C ILE A 9 12.99 -0.99 1.77
N LYS A 10 12.97 -0.06 2.74
CA LYS A 10 12.21 -0.20 3.99
C LYS A 10 10.84 0.46 3.97
N ASN A 11 10.67 1.50 3.16
CA ASN A 11 9.45 2.31 3.12
C ASN A 11 9.04 2.57 1.68
N ILE A 12 7.76 2.36 1.36
CA ILE A 12 7.21 2.57 0.03
C ILE A 12 5.94 3.41 0.13
N LEU A 13 5.87 4.50 -0.64
CA LEU A 13 4.64 5.26 -0.84
C LEU A 13 3.94 4.76 -2.10
N ILE A 14 2.68 4.35 -1.97
CA ILE A 14 1.81 3.96 -3.08
C ILE A 14 0.67 4.96 -3.21
N THR A 15 0.55 5.54 -4.40
CA THR A 15 -0.66 6.25 -4.82
C THR A 15 -1.56 5.30 -5.60
N GLY A 16 -2.88 5.35 -5.35
CA GLY A 16 -3.82 4.48 -6.08
C GLY A 16 -3.81 3.02 -5.63
N ALA A 17 -3.48 2.75 -4.36
CA ALA A 17 -3.51 1.40 -3.76
C ALA A 17 -4.89 0.73 -3.84
N THR A 18 -5.97 1.51 -3.99
CA THR A 18 -7.34 1.02 -4.23
C THR A 18 -7.71 1.01 -5.72
N GLY A 19 -6.71 0.87 -6.60
CA GLY A 19 -6.90 0.65 -8.03
C GLY A 19 -6.61 -0.81 -8.38
N VAL A 20 -7.00 -1.24 -9.59
CA VAL A 20 -6.81 -2.63 -10.04
C VAL A 20 -5.33 -3.04 -10.01
N VAL A 21 -4.46 -2.21 -10.55
CA VAL A 21 -3.01 -2.46 -10.55
C VAL A 21 -2.41 -2.18 -9.17
N GLY A 22 -2.75 -1.03 -8.57
CA GLY A 22 -2.17 -0.62 -7.27
C GLY A 22 -2.45 -1.60 -6.14
N GLY A 23 -3.64 -2.23 -6.12
CA GLY A 23 -3.96 -3.26 -5.13
C GLY A 23 -3.12 -4.53 -5.28
N ARG A 24 -2.81 -4.93 -6.52
CA ARG A 24 -1.90 -6.07 -6.79
C ARG A 24 -0.47 -5.76 -6.39
N ILE A 25 0.00 -4.54 -6.69
CA ILE A 25 1.33 -4.07 -6.26
C ILE A 25 1.42 -4.06 -4.73
N LEU A 26 0.39 -3.55 -4.04
CA LEU A 26 0.33 -3.58 -2.58
C LEU A 26 0.43 -5.01 -2.05
N LEU A 27 -0.35 -5.95 -2.59
CA LEU A 27 -0.30 -7.36 -2.20
C LEU A 27 1.09 -7.98 -2.43
N GLU A 28 1.70 -7.71 -3.59
CA GLU A 28 3.03 -8.21 -3.92
C GLU A 28 4.09 -7.65 -2.96
N ILE A 29 4.06 -6.35 -2.65
CA ILE A 29 4.98 -5.75 -1.67
C ILE A 29 4.81 -6.39 -0.29
N LEU A 30 3.58 -6.58 0.17
CA LEU A 30 3.30 -7.18 1.47
C LEU A 30 3.78 -8.63 1.57
N THR A 31 3.75 -9.38 0.46
CA THR A 31 4.06 -10.82 0.44
C THR A 31 5.50 -11.14 0.05
N THR A 32 6.22 -10.21 -0.59
CA THR A 32 7.57 -10.45 -1.13
C THR A 32 8.66 -9.59 -0.50
N THR A 33 8.30 -8.63 0.34
CA THR A 33 9.24 -7.72 1.01
C THR A 33 8.86 -7.53 2.47
N ASP A 34 9.73 -6.89 3.25
CA ASP A 34 9.49 -6.46 4.63
C ASP A 34 9.19 -4.94 4.75
N ALA A 35 8.96 -4.25 3.62
CA ALA A 35 8.76 -2.80 3.61
C ALA A 35 7.43 -2.36 4.24
N ASP A 36 7.43 -1.25 4.97
CA ASP A 36 6.22 -0.53 5.35
C ASP A 36 5.64 0.20 4.13
N VAL A 37 4.31 0.15 4.00
CA VAL A 37 3.60 0.65 2.82
C VAL A 37 2.65 1.77 3.21
N TYR A 38 3.03 2.99 2.83
CA TYR A 38 2.23 4.18 2.98
C TYR A 38 1.28 4.29 1.80
N CYS A 39 -0.02 4.21 2.07
CA CYS A 39 -1.04 4.26 1.03
C CYS A 39 -1.71 5.62 1.04
N LEU A 40 -1.47 6.44 0.01
CA LEU A 40 -2.19 7.69 -0.19
C LEU A 40 -3.63 7.39 -0.62
N ILE A 41 -4.61 7.81 0.19
CA ILE A 41 -6.02 7.48 0.03
C ILE A 41 -6.87 8.74 0.13
N ARG A 42 -7.72 8.94 -0.89
CA ARG A 42 -8.81 9.93 -0.83
C ARG A 42 -9.90 9.39 0.09
N ALA A 43 -10.02 9.91 1.29
CA ALA A 43 -11.04 9.55 2.26
C ALA A 43 -11.28 10.70 3.25
N GLU A 44 -12.43 10.72 3.88
CA GLU A 44 -12.81 11.74 4.88
C GLU A 44 -12.12 11.51 6.24
N ASN A 45 -11.77 10.28 6.56
CA ASN A 45 -11.16 9.91 7.83
C ASN A 45 -10.43 8.55 7.73
N ASN A 46 -9.64 8.23 8.76
CA ASN A 46 -8.85 7.00 8.82
C ASN A 46 -9.71 5.73 8.78
N GLN A 47 -10.89 5.74 9.38
CA GLN A 47 -11.79 4.58 9.36
C GLN A 47 -12.25 4.28 7.93
N GLN A 48 -12.64 5.31 7.17
CA GLN A 48 -13.01 5.16 5.77
C GLN A 48 -11.81 4.72 4.90
N ALA A 49 -10.61 5.27 5.16
CA ALA A 49 -9.40 4.86 4.44
C ALA A 49 -9.07 3.38 4.66
N LEU A 50 -9.11 2.91 5.92
CA LEU A 50 -8.89 1.51 6.27
C LEU A 50 -9.94 0.60 5.66
N ALA A 51 -11.23 0.99 5.69
CA ALA A 51 -12.29 0.22 5.07
C ALA A 51 -12.07 0.06 3.56
N ARG A 52 -11.65 1.12 2.85
CA ARG A 52 -11.34 1.06 1.41
C ARG A 52 -10.18 0.10 1.13
N LEU A 53 -9.11 0.16 1.93
CA LEU A 53 -7.94 -0.72 1.78
C LEU A 53 -8.30 -2.18 2.09
N ALA A 54 -9.03 -2.43 3.18
CA ALA A 54 -9.45 -3.77 3.60
C ALA A 54 -10.36 -4.43 2.56
N ASN A 55 -11.35 -3.68 2.04
CA ASN A 55 -12.25 -4.18 0.98
C ASN A 55 -11.47 -4.56 -0.28
N PHE A 56 -10.44 -3.78 -0.63
CA PHE A 56 -9.57 -4.09 -1.75
C PHE A 56 -8.75 -5.36 -1.50
N LEU A 57 -8.02 -5.42 -0.38
CA LEU A 57 -7.22 -6.61 -0.05
C LEU A 57 -8.08 -7.86 -0.01
N PHE A 58 -9.28 -7.81 0.57
CA PHE A 58 -10.22 -8.93 0.57
C PHE A 58 -10.55 -9.43 -0.85
N ALA A 59 -10.71 -8.52 -1.82
CA ALA A 59 -11.03 -8.89 -3.19
C ALA A 59 -9.85 -9.55 -3.94
N TYR A 60 -8.61 -9.16 -3.65
CA TYR A 60 -7.42 -9.61 -4.38
C TYR A 60 -6.59 -10.66 -3.64
N ASP A 61 -6.73 -10.79 -2.32
CA ASP A 61 -6.01 -11.73 -1.45
C ASP A 61 -6.95 -12.82 -0.92
N GLN A 62 -7.57 -13.57 -1.84
CA GLN A 62 -8.50 -14.65 -1.49
C GLN A 62 -7.84 -15.75 -0.63
N ALA A 63 -6.54 -15.97 -0.84
CA ALA A 63 -5.74 -16.92 -0.08
C ALA A 63 -5.28 -16.37 1.29
N LYS A 64 -5.61 -15.11 1.63
CA LYS A 64 -5.27 -14.43 2.89
C LYS A 64 -3.76 -14.39 3.18
N GLN A 65 -2.94 -14.33 2.15
CA GLN A 65 -1.48 -14.32 2.23
C GLN A 65 -0.96 -13.08 2.98
N SER A 66 -1.65 -11.95 2.84
CA SER A 66 -1.28 -10.69 3.47
C SER A 66 -1.79 -10.52 4.91
N GLN A 67 -2.56 -11.47 5.45
CA GLN A 67 -3.26 -11.31 6.73
C GLN A 67 -2.33 -10.92 7.89
N ASN A 68 -1.14 -11.53 7.97
CA ASN A 68 -0.15 -11.23 9.01
C ASN A 68 0.64 -9.93 8.75
N MET A 69 0.55 -9.37 7.55
CA MET A 69 1.30 -8.20 7.10
C MET A 69 0.47 -6.91 7.07
N ILE A 70 -0.84 -6.97 7.41
CA ILE A 70 -1.74 -5.81 7.42
C ILE A 70 -1.20 -4.67 8.30
N HIS A 71 -0.47 -4.98 9.36
CA HIS A 71 0.14 -3.99 10.26
C HIS A 71 1.15 -3.05 9.58
N ARG A 72 1.69 -3.45 8.41
CA ARG A 72 2.62 -2.65 7.60
C ARG A 72 1.92 -1.65 6.69
N ILE A 73 0.59 -1.64 6.66
CA ILE A 73 -0.19 -0.73 5.80
C ILE A 73 -0.53 0.53 6.60
N ILE A 74 -0.01 1.66 6.15
CA ILE A 74 -0.15 2.95 6.81
C ILE A 74 -0.98 3.86 5.91
N PRO A 75 -2.28 4.06 6.17
CA PRO A 75 -3.12 4.95 5.37
C PRO A 75 -2.71 6.41 5.60
N ILE A 76 -2.51 7.15 4.50
CA ILE A 76 -2.26 8.59 4.49
C ILE A 76 -3.42 9.25 3.76
N LEU A 77 -4.19 10.08 4.45
CA LEU A 77 -5.26 10.85 3.81
C LEU A 77 -4.65 11.90 2.88
N GLY A 78 -5.15 11.96 1.66
CA GLY A 78 -4.70 12.95 0.69
C GLY A 78 -5.16 12.69 -0.74
N ASP A 79 -4.82 13.60 -1.62
CA ASP A 79 -5.15 13.61 -3.03
C ASP A 79 -3.94 14.09 -3.87
N THR A 80 -3.51 13.28 -4.84
CA THR A 80 -2.38 13.60 -5.74
C THR A 80 -2.56 14.87 -6.55
N THR A 81 -3.79 15.36 -6.71
CA THR A 81 -4.11 16.58 -7.46
C THR A 81 -3.90 17.86 -6.66
N GLN A 82 -3.71 17.74 -5.35
CA GLN A 82 -3.53 18.87 -4.43
C GLN A 82 -2.06 19.13 -4.16
N LYS A 83 -1.74 20.37 -3.76
CA LYS A 83 -0.38 20.72 -3.34
C LYS A 83 0.03 19.84 -2.17
N ILE A 84 1.25 19.30 -2.23
CA ILE A 84 1.79 18.45 -1.17
C ILE A 84 0.89 17.21 -0.91
N LEU A 85 0.13 16.80 -1.93
CA LEU A 85 -0.76 15.63 -1.93
C LEU A 85 -2.01 15.74 -1.05
N GLY A 86 -2.50 16.95 -0.75
CA GLY A 86 -3.76 17.14 -0.01
C GLY A 86 -3.54 17.91 1.27
#